data_AF-A0A969N9H6-F1
#
_entry.id   AF-A0A969N9H6-F1
#
_cell.length_a   1.000
_cell.length_b   1.000
_cell.length_c   1.000
_cell.angle_alpha   90.00
_cell.angle_beta   90.00
_cell.angle_gamma   90.00
#
_symmetry.space_group_name_H-M   'P 1'
#
loop_
_entity.id
_entity.type
_entity.pdbx_description
1 polymer ?
#
loop_
_entity_poly.entity_id
_entity_poly.type
_entity_poly.pdbx_seq_one_letter_code
_entity_poly.pdbx_strand_id
1 'polypeptide(L)' 'TKQNLLTTILICFFLLVGSSLSAQNLEAQIDDILKEKFKPNLPGCAAIVVKDGKTIYKKAFGMANMELNVAMKPENISG' A
#
# COMPACT_ATOMS: atom_id res chain seq x y z
N THR A 1 -36.61 20.98 -16.48
CA THR A 1 -36.22 19.59 -16.82
C THR A 1 -34.72 19.44 -17.09
N LYS A 2 -34.05 20.32 -17.86
CA LYS A 2 -32.58 20.24 -18.09
C LYS A 2 -31.70 20.61 -16.89
N GLN A 3 -32.08 21.62 -16.09
CA GLN A 3 -31.33 22.05 -14.90
C GLN A 3 -31.20 20.92 -13.87
N ASN A 4 -32.31 20.24 -13.56
CA ASN A 4 -32.34 19.15 -12.58
C ASN A 4 -31.48 17.97 -13.03
N LEU A 5 -31.43 17.68 -14.34
CA LEU A 5 -30.57 16.64 -14.90
C LEU A 5 -29.08 16.97 -14.72
N LEU A 6 -28.68 18.23 -14.95
CA LEU A 6 -27.31 18.67 -14.77
C LEU A 6 -26.89 18.62 -13.29
N THR A 7 -27.78 19.02 -12.39
CA THR A 7 -27.56 18.92 -10.94
C THR A 7 -27.40 17.46 -10.49
N THR A 8 -28.24 16.54 -11.00
CA THR A 8 -28.12 15.10 -10.69
C THR A 8 -26.78 14.53 -11.16
N ILE A 9 -26.33 14.89 -12.37
CA ILE A 9 -25.03 14.42 -12.90
C ILE A 9 -23.87 14.91 -12.03
N LEU A 10 -23.90 16.17 -11.60
CA LEU A 10 -22.86 16.74 -10.73
C LEU A 10 -22.79 16.05 -9.36
N ILE A 11 -23.95 15.73 -8.77
CA ILE A 11 -24.02 14.99 -7.51
C ILE A 11 -23.47 13.57 -7.66
N CYS A 12 -23.87 12.87 -8.74
CA CYS A 12 -23.35 11.51 -9.01
C CYS A 12 -21.83 11.52 -9.22
N PHE A 13 -21.30 12.50 -9.95
CA PHE A 13 -19.86 12.64 -10.14
C PHE A 13 -19.14 12.89 -8.82
N PHE A 14 -19.67 13.79 -7.97
CA PHE A 14 -19.07 14.07 -6.66
C PHE A 14 -19.06 12.84 -5.73
N LEU A 15 -20.13 12.05 -5.73
CA LEU A 15 -20.21 10.81 -4.94
C LEU A 15 -19.21 9.74 -5.41
N LEU A 16 -18.93 9.66 -6.71
CA LEU A 16 -18.01 8.67 -7.28
C LEU A 16 -16.54 8.93 -6.90
N VAL A 17 -16.16 10.19 -6.71
CA VAL A 17 -14.78 10.57 -6.37
C VAL A 17 -14.49 10.35 -4.88
N GLY A 18 -15.49 10.45 -4.00
CA GLY A 18 -15.34 10.31 -2.55
C GLY A 18 -15.03 8.89 -2.05
N SER A 19 -15.38 7.85 -2.80
CA SER A 19 -15.23 6.45 -2.37
C SER A 19 -13.79 5.91 -2.38
N SER A 20 -12.83 6.64 -2.96
CA SER A 20 -11.45 6.17 -3.16
C SER A 20 -10.50 6.47 -1.99
N LEU A 21 -10.95 7.17 -0.94
CA LEU A 21 -10.07 7.69 0.11
C LEU A 21 -9.62 6.63 1.14
N SER A 22 -10.36 5.53 1.32
CA SER A 22 -10.15 4.60 2.44
C SER A 22 -8.95 3.65 2.29
N ALA A 23 -8.40 3.45 1.09
CA ALA A 23 -7.33 2.48 0.85
C ALA A 23 -5.92 3.00 1.21
N GLN A 24 -5.72 4.32 1.25
CA GLN A 24 -4.39 4.92 1.43
C GLN A 24 -3.84 4.79 2.87
N ASN A 25 -4.70 4.55 3.85
CA ASN A 25 -4.33 4.63 5.25
C ASN A 25 -3.62 3.36 5.77
N LEU A 26 -4.00 2.18 5.29
CA LEU A 26 -3.43 0.91 5.78
C LEU A 26 -1.95 0.77 5.41
N GLU A 27 -1.59 1.08 4.17
CA GLU A 27 -0.21 0.96 3.68
C GLU A 27 0.74 1.85 4.48
N ALA A 28 0.34 3.10 4.74
CA ALA A 28 1.12 4.04 5.53
C ALA A 28 1.34 3.54 6.97
N GLN A 29 0.29 3.04 7.63
CA GLN A 29 0.41 2.49 8.98
C GLN A 29 1.38 1.30 9.05
N ILE A 30 1.30 0.38 8.08
CA ILE A 30 2.22 -0.78 8.03
C ILE A 30 3.65 -0.30 7.75
N ASP A 31 3.83 0.65 6.83
CA ASP A 31 5.12 1.25 6.53
C ASP A 31 5.75 1.90 7.77
N ASP A 32 4.99 2.64 8.57
CA ASP A 32 5.51 3.31 9.76
C ASP A 32 6.06 2.31 10.77
N ILE A 33 5.30 1.24 11.04
CA ILE A 33 5.72 0.15 11.95
C ILE A 33 6.98 -0.54 11.41
N LEU A 34 7.01 -0.86 10.11
CA LEU A 34 8.13 -1.60 9.53
C LEU A 34 9.38 -0.75 9.38
N LYS A 35 9.27 0.54 9.04
CA LYS A 35 10.41 1.48 8.99
C LYS A 35 10.98 1.78 10.37
N GLU A 36 10.14 1.74 11.41
CA GLU A 36 10.63 1.84 12.78
C GLU A 36 11.58 0.68 13.11
N LYS A 37 11.18 -0.55 12.75
CA LYS A 37 11.87 -1.80 13.10
C LYS A 37 13.03 -2.17 12.15
N PHE A 38 12.88 -1.94 10.85
CA PHE A 38 13.82 -2.38 9.82
C PHE A 38 14.49 -1.18 9.15
N LYS A 39 15.75 -0.92 9.52
CA LYS A 39 16.54 0.18 8.95
C LYS A 39 17.18 -0.24 7.62
N PRO A 40 17.43 0.70 6.68
CA PRO A 40 17.93 0.38 5.34
C PRO A 40 19.23 -0.44 5.31
N ASN A 41 20.16 -0.18 6.24
CA ASN A 41 21.48 -0.82 6.30
C ASN A 41 21.57 -1.88 7.41
N LEU A 42 20.46 -2.52 7.75
CA LEU A 42 20.39 -3.61 8.74
C LEU A 42 19.66 -4.80 8.11
N PRO A 43 19.69 -6.00 8.73
CA PRO A 43 18.91 -7.13 8.26
C PRO A 43 17.46 -6.76 7.97
N GLY A 44 16.98 -7.21 6.82
CA GLY A 44 15.70 -6.82 6.26
C GLY A 44 14.54 -7.77 6.55
N CYS A 45 13.36 -7.36 6.08
CA CYS A 45 12.13 -8.14 6.11
C CYS A 45 11.32 -7.87 4.84
N ALA A 46 10.67 -8.91 4.32
CA ALA A 46 9.64 -8.79 3.29
C ALA A 46 8.28 -9.16 3.90
N ALA A 47 7.26 -8.35 3.65
CA ALA A 47 5.93 -8.51 4.23
C ALA A 47 4.84 -8.46 3.14
N ILE A 48 3.86 -9.34 3.27
CA ILE A 48 2.68 -9.43 2.40
C ILE A 48 1.41 -9.49 3.25
N VAL A 49 0.37 -8.75 2.84
CA VAL A 49 -0.97 -8.84 3.42
C VAL A 49 -1.94 -9.23 2.32
N VAL A 50 -2.68 -10.31 2.55
CA VAL A 50 -3.72 -10.81 1.65
C VAL A 50 -5.06 -10.72 2.36
N LYS A 51 -6.04 -10.10 1.70
CA LYS A 51 -7.42 -10.00 2.17
C LYS A 51 -8.34 -10.48 1.05
N ASP A 52 -9.21 -11.43 1.36
CA ASP A 52 -10.17 -12.01 0.40
C ASP A 52 -9.50 -12.50 -0.89
N GLY A 53 -8.34 -13.16 -0.75
CA GLY A 53 -7.53 -13.66 -1.87
C GLY A 53 -6.78 -12.59 -2.68
N LYS A 54 -6.95 -11.30 -2.35
CA LYS A 54 -6.26 -10.18 -3.01
C LYS A 54 -5.10 -9.69 -2.16
N THR A 55 -3.93 -9.57 -2.76
CA THR A 55 -2.79 -8.87 -2.13
C THR A 55 -3.11 -7.38 -2.01
N ILE A 56 -3.12 -6.88 -0.78
CA ILE A 56 -3.39 -5.47 -0.45
C ILE A 56 -2.16 -4.74 0.09
N TYR A 57 -1.08 -5.46 0.37
CA TYR A 57 0.22 -4.93 0.77
C TYR A 57 1.32 -5.92 0.37
N LYS A 58 2.40 -5.46 -0.24
CA LYS A 58 3.59 -6.29 -0.54
C LYS A 58 4.82 -5.39 -0.65
N LYS A 59 5.69 -5.40 0.36
CA LYS A 59 6.90 -4.57 0.41
C LYS A 59 8.05 -5.28 1.12
N ALA A 60 9.24 -4.72 0.96
CA ALA A 60 10.45 -5.15 1.65
C ALA A 60 11.23 -3.96 2.21
N PHE A 61 11.93 -4.19 3.30
CA PHE A 61 12.72 -3.21 4.05
C PHE A 61 14.05 -3.82 4.45
N GLY A 62 15.11 -3.01 4.61
CA GLY A 62 16.44 -3.46 5.00
C GLY A 62 17.16 -4.33 3.96
N MET A 63 18.14 -5.12 4.41
CA MET A 63 19.07 -5.86 3.56
C MET A 63 18.76 -7.37 3.52
N ALA A 64 18.87 -7.95 2.33
CA ALA A 64 18.91 -9.40 2.11
C ALA A 64 20.23 -10.01 2.56
N ASN A 65 21.31 -9.29 2.29
CA ASN A 65 22.67 -9.68 2.60
C ASN A 65 23.49 -8.41 2.86
N MET A 66 24.10 -8.35 4.04
CA MET A 66 24.83 -7.17 4.50
C MET A 66 26.21 -7.07 3.87
N GLU A 67 26.92 -8.19 3.81
CA GLU A 67 28.29 -8.31 3.30
C GLU A 67 28.36 -7.93 1.82
N LEU A 68 27.35 -8.32 1.06
CA LEU A 68 27.23 -8.08 -0.39
C LEU A 68 26.44 -6.80 -0.72
N ASN A 69 25.99 -6.05 0.29
CA ASN A 69 25.13 -4.86 0.12
C ASN A 69 23.92 -5.11 -0.79
N VAL A 70 23.23 -6.25 -0.60
CA VAL A 70 22.04 -6.59 -1.36
C VAL A 70 20.79 -6.19 -0.58
N ALA A 71 20.00 -5.26 -1.10
CA ALA A 71 18.74 -4.84 -0.51
C ALA A 71 17.68 -5.95 -0.57
N MET A 72 16.81 -6.01 0.45
CA MET A 72 15.67 -6.92 0.43
C MET A 72 14.66 -6.48 -0.63
N LYS A 73 14.11 -7.45 -1.37
CA LYS A 73 13.08 -7.20 -2.38
C LYS A 73 11.78 -7.93 -2.05
N PRO A 74 10.61 -7.42 -2.47
CA PRO A 74 9.33 -8.08 -2.17
C PRO A 74 9.19 -9.47 -2.83
N GLU A 75 10.01 -9.80 -3.81
CA GLU A 75 10.06 -11.11 -4.49
C GLU A 75 10.78 -12.18 -3.67
N ASN A 76 11.51 -11.80 -2.60
CA ASN A 76 12.20 -12.75 -1.73
C ASN A 76 11.25 -13.55 -0.82
N ILE A 77 9.94 -13.27 -0.85
CA ILE A 77 8.92 -14.06 -0.16
C ILE A 77 8.83 -15.42 -0.87
N SER A 78 9.32 -16.48 -0.22
CA SER A 78 9.10 -17.85 -0.67
C SER A 78 7.63 -18.20 -0.42
N GLY A 79 6.91 -18.55 -1.48
CA GLY A 79 5.53 -19.06 -1.40
C GLY A 79 5.48 -20.48 -0.87
#